data_AF-A0A2X3EXB5-F1
#
_entry.id   AF-A0A2X3EXB5-F1
#
_cell.length_a   1.000
_cell.length_b   1.000
_cell.length_c   1.000
_cell.angle_alpha   90.00
_cell.angle_beta   90.00
_cell.angle_gamma   90.00
#
_symmetry.space_group_name_H-M   'P 1'
#
loop_
_entity.id
_entity.type
_entity.pdbx_description
1 polymer ?
#
loop_
_entity_poly.entity_id
_entity_poly.type
_entity_poly.pdbx_seq_one_letter_code
_entity_poly.pdbx_strand_id
1 'polypeptide(L)'
;MRATRDSSEAELLALAQPRLERLLREGVTTLEIKSGYGLDLPNERKMLRVARQLADHNGVELSATLLSAHATPPEYQGDANGYITLVCETILPTLWQEGLFESVDVFCENVGFSPQQTERVFQARRRWAFR
;
A
#
# COMPACT_ATOMS: atom_id res chain seq x y z
N MET A 1 -4.72 -11.68 1.83
CA MET A 1 -4.68 -10.80 3.01
C MET A 1 -4.28 -11.51 4.30
N ARG A 2 -4.89 -12.65 4.69
CA ARG A 2 -4.63 -13.30 6.01
C ARG A 2 -3.14 -13.56 6.27
N ALA A 3 -2.46 -14.25 5.34
CA ALA A 3 -1.02 -14.51 5.45
C ALA A 3 -0.20 -13.23 5.71
N THR A 4 -0.48 -12.14 4.97
CA THR A 4 0.21 -10.85 5.15
C THR A 4 -0.12 -10.18 6.48
N ARG A 5 -1.37 -10.24 6.94
CA ARG A 5 -1.76 -9.69 8.25
C ARG A 5 -1.07 -10.44 9.40
N ASP A 6 -0.99 -11.76 9.28
CA ASP A 6 -0.44 -12.65 10.32
C ASP A 6 1.10 -12.65 10.34
N SER A 7 1.77 -12.31 9.23
CA SER A 7 3.23 -12.19 9.20
C SER A 7 3.73 -10.94 9.93
N SER A 8 4.85 -11.09 10.63
CA SER A 8 5.64 -9.97 11.16
C SER A 8 6.32 -9.17 10.04
N GLU A 9 6.80 -7.97 10.39
CA GLU A 9 7.56 -7.11 9.46
C GLU A 9 8.85 -7.82 8.97
N ALA A 10 9.56 -8.52 9.87
CA ALA A 10 10.77 -9.26 9.55
C ALA A 10 10.52 -10.45 8.62
N GLU A 11 9.42 -11.19 8.81
CA GLU A 11 9.04 -12.28 7.91
C GLU A 11 8.70 -11.76 6.50
N LEU A 12 7.96 -10.65 6.41
CA LEU A 12 7.66 -10.03 5.11
C LEU A 12 8.93 -9.54 4.41
N LEU A 13 9.86 -8.94 5.14
CA LEU A 13 11.16 -8.53 4.61
C LEU A 13 11.95 -9.73 4.07
N ALA A 14 12.06 -10.80 4.87
CA ALA A 14 12.76 -12.02 4.47
C ALA A 14 12.13 -12.69 3.23
N LEU A 15 10.81 -12.64 3.10
CA LEU A 15 10.09 -13.17 1.93
C LEU A 15 10.28 -12.31 0.67
N ALA A 16 10.46 -10.99 0.82
CA ALA A 16 10.59 -10.07 -0.28
C ALA A 16 12.03 -9.96 -0.81
N GLN A 17 13.03 -10.06 0.06
CA GLN A 17 14.47 -9.96 -0.26
C GLN A 17 14.90 -10.83 -1.47
N PRO A 18 14.62 -12.15 -1.54
CA PRO A 18 15.06 -12.96 -2.68
C PRO A 18 14.36 -12.58 -4.00
N ARG A 19 13.18 -11.94 -3.94
CA ARG A 19 12.47 -11.44 -5.13
C ARG A 19 13.16 -10.19 -5.67
N LEU A 20 13.55 -9.28 -4.78
CA LEU A 20 14.32 -8.09 -5.14
C LEU A 20 15.68 -8.47 -5.73
N GLU A 21 16.42 -9.37 -5.10
CA GLU A 21 17.72 -9.85 -5.59
C GLU A 21 17.65 -10.45 -7.00
N ARG A 22 16.54 -11.12 -7.34
CA ARG A 22 16.34 -11.62 -8.70
C ARG A 22 16.17 -10.48 -9.70
N LEU A 23 15.36 -9.47 -9.37
CA LEU A 23 15.18 -8.28 -10.23
C LEU A 23 16.49 -7.51 -10.41
N LEU A 24 17.28 -7.37 -9.33
CA LEU A 24 18.59 -6.71 -9.40
C LEU A 24 19.57 -7.46 -10.31
N ARG A 25 19.60 -8.79 -10.25
CA ARG A 25 20.41 -9.62 -11.17
C ARG A 25 19.97 -9.51 -12.63
N GLU A 26 18.70 -9.18 -12.88
CA GLU A 26 18.15 -8.91 -14.21
C GLU A 26 18.42 -7.46 -14.66
N GLY A 27 19.08 -6.63 -13.84
CA GLY A 27 19.48 -5.26 -14.18
C GLY A 27 18.45 -4.19 -13.80
N VAL A 28 17.42 -4.53 -13.03
CA VAL A 28 16.43 -3.55 -12.53
C VAL A 28 17.08 -2.63 -11.50
N THR A 29 17.04 -1.32 -11.74
CA THR A 29 17.64 -0.31 -10.84
C THR A 29 16.60 0.47 -10.02
N THR A 30 15.36 0.51 -10.50
CA THR A 30 14.26 1.27 -9.90
C THR A 30 13.01 0.40 -9.87
N LEU A 31 12.33 0.34 -8.74
CA LEU A 31 11.12 -0.47 -8.55
C LEU A 31 10.00 0.34 -7.95
N GLU A 32 8.76 -0.05 -8.26
CA GLU A 32 7.61 0.36 -7.50
C GLU A 32 7.14 -0.82 -6.62
N ILE A 33 6.87 -0.56 -5.34
CA ILE A 33 6.23 -1.53 -4.45
C ILE A 33 4.93 -0.94 -3.89
N LYS A 34 3.85 -1.69 -4.10
CA LYS A 34 2.51 -1.33 -3.63
C LYS A 34 2.16 -2.04 -2.33
N SER A 35 1.39 -1.37 -1.48
CA SER A 35 0.72 -1.97 -0.32
C SER A 35 -0.53 -2.77 -0.78
N GLY A 36 -1.61 -2.83 0.01
CA GLY A 36 -2.90 -3.38 -0.45
C GLY A 36 -3.19 -4.85 -0.14
N TYR A 37 -2.30 -5.56 0.56
CA TYR A 37 -2.62 -6.89 1.13
C TYR A 37 -2.94 -6.85 2.62
N GLY A 38 -2.86 -5.68 3.25
CA GLY A 38 -3.18 -5.45 4.66
C GLY A 38 -4.62 -5.01 4.86
N LEU A 39 -5.09 -4.06 4.04
CA LEU A 39 -6.46 -3.54 4.06
C LEU A 39 -6.91 -2.94 5.42
N ASP A 40 -5.97 -2.59 6.28
CA ASP A 40 -6.17 -1.88 7.54
C ASP A 40 -4.92 -1.03 7.85
N LEU A 41 -5.04 -0.04 8.74
CA LEU A 41 -3.94 0.89 9.02
C LEU A 41 -2.65 0.18 9.48
N PRO A 42 -2.66 -0.72 10.50
CA PRO A 42 -1.44 -1.38 10.95
C PRO A 42 -0.73 -2.19 9.87
N ASN A 43 -1.47 -2.93 9.04
CA ASN A 43 -0.87 -3.82 8.05
C ASN A 43 -0.44 -3.08 6.78
N GLU A 44 -1.16 -2.03 6.37
CA GLU A 44 -0.72 -1.14 5.30
C GLU A 44 0.58 -0.43 5.68
N ARG A 45 0.66 0.09 6.92
CA ARG A 45 1.90 0.65 7.49
C ARG A 45 3.05 -0.34 7.45
N LYS A 46 2.82 -1.57 7.92
CA LYS A 46 3.82 -2.65 7.98
C LYS A 46 4.41 -2.92 6.59
N MET A 47 3.58 -3.07 5.55
CA MET A 47 4.08 -3.33 4.20
C MET A 47 4.89 -2.16 3.63
N LEU A 48 4.45 -0.91 3.86
CA LEU A 48 5.21 0.25 3.39
C LEU A 48 6.56 0.40 4.12
N ARG A 49 6.63 0.06 5.40
CA ARG A 49 7.90 0.00 6.15
C ARG A 49 8.84 -1.07 5.60
N VAL A 50 8.32 -2.25 5.26
CA VAL A 50 9.10 -3.31 4.60
C VAL A 50 9.64 -2.83 3.25
N ALA A 51 8.83 -2.15 2.44
CA ALA A 51 9.27 -1.60 1.16
C ALA A 51 10.44 -0.60 1.34
N ARG A 52 10.35 0.29 2.34
CA ARG A 52 11.44 1.20 2.68
C ARG A 52 12.72 0.47 3.13
N GLN A 53 12.59 -0.53 4.00
CA GLN A 53 13.75 -1.32 4.45
C GLN A 53 14.43 -2.06 3.30
N LEU A 54 13.66 -2.58 2.33
CA LEU A 54 14.22 -3.19 1.12
C LEU A 54 15.08 -2.20 0.32
N ALA A 55 14.60 -0.96 0.15
CA ALA A 55 15.35 0.09 -0.52
C ALA A 55 16.65 0.41 0.22
N ASP A 56 16.54 0.68 1.52
CA ASP A 56 17.66 1.07 2.38
C ASP A 56 18.75 -0.01 2.46
N HIS A 57 18.37 -1.29 2.57
CA HIS A 57 19.33 -2.40 2.69
C HIS A 57 20.04 -2.76 1.39
N ASN A 58 19.44 -2.48 0.24
CA ASN A 58 19.95 -2.91 -1.07
C ASN A 58 20.49 -1.75 -1.92
N GLY A 59 20.33 -0.49 -1.46
CA GLY A 59 20.78 0.68 -2.20
C GLY A 59 20.06 0.88 -3.53
N VAL A 60 18.77 0.52 -3.58
CA VAL A 60 17.94 0.59 -4.80
C VAL A 60 16.95 1.75 -4.70
N GLU A 61 16.63 2.34 -5.84
CA GLU A 61 15.57 3.33 -5.90
C GLU A 61 14.21 2.64 -5.84
N LEU A 62 13.35 3.07 -4.91
CA LEU A 62 12.04 2.48 -4.69
C LEU A 62 10.96 3.54 -4.53
N SER A 63 9.94 3.43 -5.37
CA SER A 63 8.68 4.17 -5.28
C SER A 63 7.67 3.38 -4.45
N ALA A 64 7.27 3.89 -3.29
CA ALA A 64 6.27 3.25 -2.45
C ALA A 64 4.86 3.80 -2.73
N THR A 65 3.91 2.91 -2.99
CA THR A 65 2.53 3.26 -3.36
C THR A 65 1.52 2.70 -2.37
N LEU A 66 0.66 3.56 -1.83
CA LEU A 66 -0.48 3.14 -1.01
C LEU A 66 -1.60 2.61 -1.90
N LEU A 67 -1.92 1.32 -1.80
CA LEU A 67 -3.01 0.65 -2.49
C LEU A 67 -4.03 0.07 -1.49
N SER A 68 -4.38 0.81 -0.43
CA SER A 68 -5.35 0.29 0.55
C SER A 68 -6.72 0.00 -0.08
N ALA A 69 -7.11 0.77 -1.11
CA ALA A 69 -8.29 0.48 -1.93
C ALA A 69 -8.00 -0.61 -2.99
N HIS A 70 -7.42 -1.75 -2.57
CA HIS A 70 -7.20 -2.93 -3.41
C HIS A 70 -8.43 -3.85 -3.46
N ALA A 71 -9.07 -4.04 -2.30
CA ALA A 71 -10.26 -4.86 -2.14
C ALA A 71 -11.00 -4.43 -0.88
N THR A 72 -12.26 -4.83 -0.74
CA THR A 72 -13.02 -4.62 0.50
C THR A 72 -12.65 -5.73 1.50
N PRO A 73 -12.15 -5.40 2.70
CA PRO A 73 -11.81 -6.41 3.70
C PRO A 73 -13.09 -7.02 4.32
N PRO A 74 -13.03 -8.24 4.91
CA PRO A 74 -14.23 -8.93 5.43
C PRO A 74 -14.98 -8.15 6.49
N GLU A 75 -14.29 -7.35 7.29
CA GLU A 75 -14.89 -6.52 8.33
C GLU A 75 -15.84 -5.44 7.76
N TYR A 76 -15.73 -5.16 6.45
CA TYR A 76 -16.57 -4.23 5.69
C TYR A 76 -17.37 -4.93 4.58
N GLN A 77 -17.60 -6.24 4.68
CA GLN A 77 -18.41 -6.96 3.70
C GLN A 77 -19.82 -6.36 3.61
N GLY A 78 -20.21 -5.92 2.41
CA GLY A 78 -21.48 -5.22 2.19
C GLY A 78 -21.43 -3.70 2.48
N ASP A 79 -20.31 -3.19 2.98
CA ASP A 79 -20.09 -1.77 3.27
C ASP A 79 -18.75 -1.25 2.70
N ALA A 80 -18.59 -1.37 1.37
CA ALA A 80 -17.43 -0.82 0.68
C ALA A 80 -17.29 0.70 0.87
N ASN A 81 -18.40 1.42 1.08
CA ASN A 81 -18.39 2.87 1.29
C ASN A 81 -17.81 3.24 2.65
N GLY A 82 -18.14 2.51 3.71
CA GLY A 82 -17.52 2.66 5.03
C GLY A 82 -16.03 2.36 4.98
N TYR A 83 -15.61 1.35 4.20
CA TYR A 83 -14.19 1.08 4.02
C TYR A 83 -13.46 2.22 3.31
N ILE A 84 -14.03 2.77 2.24
CA ILE A 84 -13.46 3.93 1.54
C ILE A 84 -13.38 5.15 2.46
N THR A 85 -14.34 5.35 3.36
CA THR A 85 -14.26 6.39 4.40
C THR A 85 -13.05 6.16 5.32
N LEU A 86 -12.83 4.94 5.82
CA LEU A 86 -11.63 4.59 6.61
C LEU A 86 -10.33 4.88 5.82
N VAL A 87 -10.27 4.50 4.54
CA VAL A 87 -9.10 4.75 3.68
C VAL A 87 -8.83 6.26 3.56
N CYS A 88 -9.87 7.05 3.24
CA CYS A 88 -9.74 8.48 2.98
C CYS A 88 -9.45 9.32 4.23
N GLU A 89 -10.07 8.98 5.36
CA GLU A 89 -10.06 9.82 6.56
C GLU A 89 -9.04 9.37 7.60
N THR A 90 -8.59 8.11 7.55
CA THR A 90 -7.64 7.56 8.53
C THR A 90 -6.36 7.06 7.86
N ILE A 91 -6.46 6.05 6.98
CA ILE A 91 -5.25 5.36 6.48
C ILE A 91 -4.35 6.30 5.68
N LEU A 92 -4.91 6.96 4.67
CA LEU A 92 -4.15 7.83 3.77
C LEU A 92 -3.53 9.01 4.53
N PRO A 93 -4.26 9.81 5.33
CA PRO A 93 -3.67 10.93 6.06
C PRO A 93 -2.57 10.50 7.05
N THR A 94 -2.80 9.43 7.82
CA THR A 94 -1.82 8.96 8.81
C THR A 94 -0.52 8.50 8.14
N LEU A 95 -0.61 7.65 7.11
CA LEU A 95 0.59 7.12 6.45
C LEU A 95 1.28 8.19 5.59
N TRP A 96 0.53 9.19 5.09
CA TRP A 96 1.11 10.36 4.44
C TRP A 96 1.93 11.20 5.42
N GLN A 97 1.43 11.43 6.64
CA GLN A 97 2.18 12.17 7.67
C GLN A 97 3.45 11.42 8.10
N GLU A 98 3.38 10.09 8.19
CA GLU A 98 4.54 9.23 8.49
C GLU A 98 5.56 9.16 7.34
N GLY A 99 5.19 9.58 6.12
CA GLY A 99 6.08 9.61 4.96
C GLY A 99 6.45 8.24 4.43
N LEU A 100 5.48 7.34 4.43
CA LEU A 100 5.69 5.95 4.05
C LEU A 100 5.37 5.63 2.58
N PHE A 101 4.77 6.58 1.85
CA PHE A 101 4.45 6.42 0.43
C PHE A 101 4.52 7.77 -0.29
N GLU A 102 4.67 7.72 -1.61
CA GLU A 102 4.66 8.90 -2.49
C GLU A 102 3.43 8.92 -3.40
N SER A 103 2.92 7.74 -3.78
CA SER A 103 1.80 7.56 -4.70
C SER A 103 0.61 6.85 -4.05
N VAL A 104 -0.58 7.09 -4.60
CA VAL A 104 -1.82 6.38 -4.19
C VAL A 104 -2.40 5.69 -5.41
N ASP A 105 -2.81 4.45 -5.23
CA ASP A 105 -3.40 3.60 -6.27
C ASP A 105 -4.74 3.02 -5.78
N VAL A 106 -5.61 2.66 -6.73
CA VAL A 106 -6.95 2.14 -6.46
C VAL A 106 -7.31 1.08 -7.50
N PHE A 107 -7.81 -0.05 -7.04
CA PHE A 107 -8.34 -1.09 -7.92
C PHE A 107 -9.80 -0.78 -8.32
N CYS A 108 -9.94 0.01 -9.40
CA CYS A 108 -11.23 0.41 -9.95
C CYS A 108 -11.76 -0.65 -10.93
N GLU A 109 -12.59 -1.58 -10.43
CA GLU A 109 -13.13 -2.71 -11.19
C GLU A 109 -14.45 -3.18 -10.54
N ASN A 110 -15.27 -3.93 -11.28
CA ASN A 110 -16.55 -4.47 -10.79
C ASN A 110 -16.41 -5.32 -9.52
N VAL A 111 -15.27 -6.00 -9.35
CA VAL A 111 -14.96 -6.81 -8.16
C VAL A 111 -14.13 -6.05 -7.11
N GLY A 112 -13.81 -4.79 -7.37
CA GLY A 112 -13.04 -3.89 -6.51
C GLY A 112 -13.89 -2.70 -6.07
N PHE A 113 -13.54 -1.51 -6.56
CA PHE A 113 -14.24 -0.26 -6.26
C PHE A 113 -14.80 0.42 -7.50
N SER A 114 -15.91 1.15 -7.34
CA SER A 114 -16.52 1.91 -8.43
C SER A 114 -15.70 3.15 -8.82
N PRO A 115 -15.97 3.75 -9.99
CA PRO A 115 -15.38 5.04 -10.35
C PRO A 115 -15.62 6.14 -9.31
N GLN A 116 -16.81 6.19 -8.71
CA GLN A 116 -17.16 7.19 -7.69
C GLN A 116 -16.36 6.96 -6.39
N GLN A 117 -16.17 5.70 -5.99
CA GLN A 117 -15.35 5.35 -4.82
C GLN A 117 -13.87 5.68 -5.07
N THR A 118 -13.39 5.40 -6.27
CA THR A 118 -12.03 5.72 -6.71
C THR A 118 -11.78 7.23 -6.70
N GLU A 119 -12.73 8.01 -7.22
CA GLU A 119 -12.66 9.47 -7.20
C GLU A 119 -12.54 10.00 -5.76
N ARG A 120 -13.29 9.45 -4.80
CA ARG A 120 -13.18 9.85 -3.38
C ARG A 120 -11.76 9.69 -2.85
N VAL A 121 -11.09 8.58 -3.15
CA VAL A 121 -9.71 8.32 -2.70
C VAL A 121 -8.74 9.33 -3.32
N PHE A 122 -8.84 9.59 -4.62
CA PHE A 122 -7.96 10.57 -5.27
C PHE A 122 -8.23 12.01 -4.83
N GLN A 123 -9.48 12.37 -4.55
CA GLN A 123 -9.82 13.68 -3.95
C GLN A 123 -9.24 13.83 -2.55
N ALA A 124 -9.26 12.76 -1.74
CA ALA A 124 -8.61 12.76 -0.42
C ALA A 124 -7.09 12.98 -0.54
N ARG A 125 -6.42 12.33 -1.51
CA ARG A 125 -4.98 12.52 -1.78
C ARG A 125 -4.61 13.95 -2.19
N ARG A 126 -5.45 14.62 -3.00
CA ARG A 126 -5.18 16.00 -3.47
C ARG A 126 -4.99 17.01 -2.34
N ARG A 127 -5.59 16.78 -1.17
CA ARG A 127 -5.41 17.63 0.03
C ARG A 127 -3.96 17.64 0.53
N TRP A 128 -3.17 16.66 0.11
CA TRP A 128 -1.81 16.38 0.58
C TRP A 128 -0.79 16.46 -0.57
N ALA A 129 -1.11 17.18 -1.66
CA ALA A 129 -0.35 17.16 -2.92
C ALA A 129 1.13 17.59 -2.82
N PHE A 130 1.53 18.27 -1.75
CA PHE A 130 2.89 18.81 -1.60
C PHE A 130 3.57 18.25 -0.34
N ARG A 131 4.80 17.80 -0.52
CA ARG A 131 5.80 17.49 0.51
C ARG A 131 7.04 18.29 0.21
#